data_AF-A0A7X3XHU8-F1
#
_entry.id   AF-A0A7X3XHU8-F1
#
_cell.length_a   1.000
_cell.length_b   1.000
_cell.length_c   1.000
_cell.angle_alpha   90.00
_cell.angle_beta   90.00
_cell.angle_gamma   90.00
#
_symmetry.space_group_name_H-M   'P 1'
#
loop_
_entity.id
_entity.type
_entity.pdbx_description
1 polymer ?
#
loop_
_entity_poly.entity_id
_entity_poly.type
_entity_poly.pdbx_seq_one_letter_code
_entity_poly.pdbx_strand_id
1 'polypeptide(L)'
;MREMGNWREYQIRRLANDPEEAIDYLQLTLEEYRADGDLPFFLKELRVFIASQGGVAEICKRIDIDTETLLNMLSNEDATQLLDTFRSLLNALKSRLVIEDTHAKHLSPVKQIPTSQ
;
A
#
# COMPACT_ATOMS: atom_id res chain seq x y z
N MET A 1 -16.96 12.91 -27.37
CA MET A 1 -16.53 12.43 -26.04
C MET A 1 -15.19 11.77 -26.23
N ARG A 2 -14.14 12.21 -25.53
CA ARG A 2 -12.84 11.52 -25.57
C ARG A 2 -13.05 10.14 -24.96
N GLU A 3 -12.55 9.12 -25.64
CA GLU A 3 -12.58 7.73 -25.18
C GLU A 3 -11.89 7.67 -23.81
N MET A 4 -12.69 7.57 -22.73
CA MET A 4 -12.21 7.25 -21.40
C MET A 4 -11.79 5.78 -21.40
N GLY A 5 -10.67 5.49 -22.07
CA GLY A 5 -9.91 4.26 -21.90
C GLY A 5 -9.48 4.19 -20.43
N ASN A 6 -10.36 3.60 -19.63
CA ASN A 6 -10.20 3.08 -18.29
C ASN A 6 -9.30 3.89 -17.34
N TRP A 7 -9.91 4.75 -16.52
CA TRP A 7 -9.26 5.43 -15.38
C TRP A 7 -8.34 4.49 -14.56
N ARG A 8 -8.75 3.23 -14.39
CA ARG A 8 -7.95 2.20 -13.71
C ARG A 8 -6.65 1.88 -14.45
N GLU A 9 -6.69 1.75 -15.77
CA GLU A 9 -5.47 1.50 -16.58
C GLU A 9 -4.52 2.69 -16.54
N TYR A 10 -5.07 3.91 -16.62
CA TYR A 10 -4.27 5.11 -16.43
C TYR A 10 -3.60 5.11 -15.04
N GLN A 11 -4.37 4.83 -13.98
CA GLN A 11 -3.86 4.78 -12.61
C GLN A 11 -2.77 3.71 -12.46
N ILE A 12 -2.98 2.50 -12.99
CA ILE A 12 -1.98 1.43 -12.98
C ILE A 12 -0.69 1.87 -13.66
N ARG A 13 -0.78 2.47 -14.87
CA ARG A 13 0.40 2.94 -15.60
C ARG A 13 1.12 4.06 -14.88
N ARG A 14 0.38 4.98 -14.25
CA ARG A 14 0.95 6.09 -13.49
C ARG A 14 1.78 5.56 -12.33
N LEU A 15 1.19 4.72 -11.49
CA LEU A 15 1.85 4.12 -10.32
C LEU A 15 2.99 3.15 -10.70
N ALA A 16 2.96 2.53 -11.89
CA ALA A 16 4.03 1.65 -12.34
C ALA A 16 5.31 2.43 -12.74
N ASN A 17 5.17 3.70 -13.12
CA ASN A 17 6.28 4.54 -13.57
C ASN A 17 6.90 5.38 -12.44
N ASP A 18 6.19 5.53 -11.31
CA ASP A 18 6.65 6.33 -10.17
C ASP A 18 6.51 5.52 -8.87
N PRO A 19 7.62 4.93 -8.37
CA PRO A 19 7.61 4.16 -7.13
C PRO A 19 7.26 4.98 -5.88
N GLU A 20 7.60 6.27 -5.84
CA GLU A 20 7.26 7.14 -4.70
C GLU A 20 5.75 7.37 -4.67
N GLU A 21 5.16 7.70 -5.83
CA GLU A 21 3.72 7.87 -5.96
C GLU A 21 2.95 6.56 -5.68
N ALA A 22 3.51 5.40 -6.02
CA ALA A 22 2.93 4.11 -5.69
C ALA A 22 2.83 3.89 -4.17
N ILE A 23 3.85 4.30 -3.42
CA ILE A 23 3.86 4.20 -1.95
C ILE A 23 2.89 5.22 -1.35
N ASP A 24 2.88 6.47 -1.82
CA ASP A 24 1.94 7.49 -1.37
C ASP A 24 0.48 7.06 -1.59
N TYR A 25 0.20 6.44 -2.73
CA TYR A 25 -1.12 5.86 -3.02
C TYR A 25 -1.50 4.76 -2.03
N LEU A 26 -0.57 3.84 -1.72
CA LEU A 26 -0.83 2.79 -0.72
C LEU A 26 -1.03 3.37 0.69
N GLN A 27 -0.31 4.42 1.05
CA GLN A 27 -0.49 5.13 2.31
C GLN A 27 -1.86 5.82 2.39
N LEU A 28 -2.23 6.57 1.34
CA LEU A 28 -3.52 7.26 1.27
C LEU A 28 -4.69 6.28 1.43
N THR A 29 -4.65 5.16 0.70
CA THR A 29 -5.71 4.14 0.75
C THR A 29 -5.84 3.48 2.13
N LEU A 30 -4.73 3.33 2.87
CA LEU A 30 -4.76 2.91 4.27
C LEU A 30 -5.35 3.98 5.19
N GLU A 31 -5.04 5.26 4.97
CA GLU A 31 -5.58 6.37 5.75
C GLU A 31 -7.09 6.52 5.56
N GLU A 32 -7.57 6.37 4.33
CA GLU A 32 -9.01 6.36 4.00
C GLU A 32 -9.70 5.20 4.72
N TYR A 33 -9.18 3.98 4.59
CA TYR A 33 -9.71 2.81 5.32
C TYR A 33 -9.73 3.01 6.83
N ARG A 34 -8.70 3.63 7.40
CA ARG A 34 -8.67 3.96 8.83
C ARG A 34 -9.78 4.94 9.20
N ALA A 35 -10.10 5.89 8.32
CA ALA A 35 -11.08 6.95 8.58
C ALA A 35 -12.53 6.44 8.49
N ASP A 36 -12.85 5.58 7.53
CA ASP A 36 -14.23 5.15 7.24
C ASP A 36 -14.52 3.66 7.50
N GLY A 37 -13.50 2.82 7.63
CA GLY A 37 -13.62 1.37 7.79
C GLY A 37 -14.08 0.62 6.53
N ASP A 38 -14.02 1.24 5.34
CA ASP A 38 -14.46 0.65 4.07
C ASP A 38 -13.43 -0.36 3.52
N LEU A 39 -13.47 -1.58 4.07
CA LEU A 39 -12.61 -2.68 3.66
C LEU A 39 -12.77 -3.03 2.17
N PRO A 40 -14.00 -3.11 1.59
CA PRO A 40 -14.17 -3.33 0.15
C PRO A 40 -13.45 -2.30 -0.73
N PHE A 41 -13.52 -1.01 -0.37
CA PHE A 41 -12.80 0.04 -1.07
C PHE A 41 -11.28 -0.15 -0.95
N PHE A 42 -10.76 -0.37 0.26
CA PHE A 42 -9.35 -0.64 0.48
C PHE A 42 -8.82 -1.81 -0.37
N LEU A 43 -9.50 -2.95 -0.34
CA LEU A 43 -9.10 -4.14 -1.11
C LEU A 43 -9.15 -3.89 -2.63
N LYS A 44 -10.07 -3.05 -3.09
CA LYS A 44 -10.13 -2.65 -4.50
C LYS A 44 -8.92 -1.81 -4.90
N GLU A 45 -8.57 -0.81 -4.11
CA GLU A 45 -7.41 0.06 -4.40
C GLU A 45 -6.08 -0.69 -4.22
N LEU A 46 -5.99 -1.59 -3.24
CA LEU A 46 -4.83 -2.49 -3.07
C LEU A 46 -4.59 -3.35 -4.32
N ARG A 47 -5.64 -3.82 -5.00
CA ARG A 47 -5.51 -4.54 -6.28
C ARG A 47 -5.00 -3.65 -7.42
N VAL A 48 -5.29 -2.35 -7.39
CA VAL A 48 -4.74 -1.38 -8.36
C VAL A 48 -3.25 -1.20 -8.11
N PHE A 49 -2.84 -1.04 -6.85
CA PHE A 49 -1.43 -1.02 -6.46
C PHE A 49 -0.71 -2.32 -6.89
N ILE A 50 -1.23 -3.49 -6.55
CA ILE A 50 -0.61 -4.78 -6.94
C ILE A 50 -0.47 -4.88 -8.47
N ALA A 51 -1.48 -4.46 -9.22
CA ALA A 51 -1.41 -4.44 -10.68
C ALA A 51 -0.33 -3.50 -11.22
N SER A 52 -0.10 -2.35 -10.59
CA SER A 52 0.99 -1.43 -10.98
C SER A 52 2.38 -1.98 -10.67
N GLN A 53 2.49 -2.85 -9.66
CA GLN A 53 3.75 -3.47 -9.26
C GLN A 53 4.14 -4.74 -10.06
N GLY A 54 3.50 -4.97 -11.20
CA GLY A 54 3.73 -6.16 -12.04
C GLY A 54 2.70 -7.29 -11.83
N GLY A 55 1.68 -7.04 -10.99
CA GLY A 55 0.58 -7.94 -10.75
C GLY A 55 0.85 -9.01 -9.69
N VAL A 56 -0.16 -9.85 -9.47
CA VAL A 56 -0.19 -10.90 -8.44
C VAL A 56 1.03 -11.83 -8.56
N ALA A 57 1.34 -12.30 -9.77
CA ALA A 57 2.45 -13.22 -9.99
C ALA A 57 3.81 -12.62 -9.63
N GLU A 58 4.03 -11.33 -9.91
CA GLU A 58 5.28 -10.65 -9.59
C GLU A 58 5.40 -10.40 -8.07
N ILE A 59 4.31 -10.00 -7.42
CA ILE A 59 4.28 -9.83 -5.96
C ILE A 59 4.51 -11.15 -5.23
N CYS A 60 3.82 -12.23 -5.64
CA CYS A 60 4.00 -13.57 -5.07
C CYS A 60 5.47 -14.04 -5.13
N LYS A 61 6.17 -13.81 -6.25
CA LYS A 61 7.60 -14.12 -6.37
C LYS A 61 8.46 -13.33 -5.40
N ARG A 62 8.14 -12.05 -5.17
CA ARG A 62 8.92 -11.18 -4.26
C ARG A 62 8.76 -11.56 -2.79
N ILE A 63 7.60 -12.10 -2.41
CA ILE A 63 7.28 -12.45 -1.01
C ILE A 63 7.30 -13.95 -0.70
N ASP A 64 7.65 -14.78 -1.69
CA ASP A 64 7.72 -16.25 -1.56
C ASP A 64 6.41 -16.88 -1.03
N ILE A 65 5.28 -16.49 -1.64
CA ILE A 65 3.98 -17.12 -1.39
C ILE A 65 3.34 -17.56 -2.72
N ASP A 66 2.40 -18.49 -2.65
CA ASP A 66 1.64 -18.92 -3.80
C ASP A 66 0.51 -17.92 -4.16
N THR A 67 0.08 -17.97 -5.42
CA THR A 67 -0.96 -17.09 -5.97
C THR A 67 -2.31 -17.27 -5.30
N GLU A 68 -2.66 -18.49 -4.87
CA GLU A 68 -3.93 -18.78 -4.24
C GLU A 68 -4.02 -18.11 -2.87
N THR A 69 -2.96 -18.17 -2.07
CA THR A 69 -2.84 -17.46 -0.80
C THR A 69 -3.07 -15.96 -0.96
N LEU A 70 -2.42 -15.32 -1.96
CA LEU A 70 -2.60 -13.89 -2.21
C LEU A 70 -4.02 -13.54 -2.69
N LEU A 71 -4.61 -14.35 -3.59
CA LEU A 71 -5.96 -14.13 -4.10
C LEU A 71 -7.04 -14.34 -3.03
N ASN A 72 -6.87 -15.36 -2.19
CA ASN A 72 -7.76 -15.62 -1.06
C ASN A 72 -7.74 -14.44 -0.08
N MET A 73 -6.56 -13.91 0.24
CA MET A 73 -6.45 -12.70 1.08
C MET A 73 -7.10 -11.47 0.43
N LEU A 74 -6.91 -11.25 -0.87
CA LEU A 74 -7.59 -10.15 -1.56
C LEU A 74 -9.11 -10.33 -1.63
N SER A 75 -9.63 -11.52 -1.38
CA SER A 75 -11.05 -11.86 -1.52
C SER A 75 -11.77 -12.13 -0.19
N ASN A 76 -11.02 -12.24 0.91
CA ASN A 76 -11.54 -12.62 2.22
C ASN A 76 -11.47 -11.43 3.19
N GLU A 77 -12.49 -11.29 4.02
CA GLU A 77 -12.63 -10.24 5.03
C GLU A 77 -12.14 -10.68 6.43
N ASP A 78 -11.56 -11.88 6.55
CA ASP A 78 -10.99 -12.36 7.81
C ASP A 78 -9.77 -11.51 8.25
N ALA A 79 -9.94 -10.78 9.35
CA ALA A 79 -8.98 -9.82 9.87
C ALA A 79 -7.63 -10.43 10.28
N THR A 80 -7.59 -11.71 10.69
CA THR A 80 -6.35 -12.35 11.17
C THR A 80 -5.44 -12.66 9.99
N GLN A 81 -6.01 -13.22 8.92
CA GLN A 81 -5.28 -13.56 7.70
C GLN A 81 -4.87 -12.30 6.92
N LEU A 82 -5.65 -11.22 7.04
CA LEU A 82 -5.32 -9.92 6.48
C LEU A 82 -4.02 -9.34 7.07
N LEU A 83 -3.84 -9.35 8.39
CA LEU A 83 -2.67 -8.73 9.04
C LEU A 83 -1.35 -9.44 8.71
N ASP A 84 -1.31 -10.77 8.77
CA ASP A 84 -0.11 -11.54 8.42
C ASP A 84 0.29 -11.32 6.96
N THR A 85 -0.71 -11.22 6.07
CA THR A 85 -0.45 -10.97 4.66
C THR A 85 -0.02 -9.53 4.41
N PHE A 86 -0.59 -8.57 5.14
CA PHE A 86 -0.18 -7.18 5.08
C PHE A 86 1.28 -7.02 5.51
N ARG A 87 1.71 -7.75 6.55
CA ARG A 87 3.13 -7.84 6.93
C ARG A 87 4.00 -8.38 5.80
N SER A 88 3.59 -9.47 5.14
CA SER A 88 4.34 -10.04 4.01
C SER A 88 4.44 -9.07 2.83
N LEU A 89 3.35 -8.36 2.49
CA LEU A 89 3.34 -7.34 1.45
C LEU A 89 4.31 -6.19 1.79
N LEU A 90 4.26 -5.67 3.02
CA LEU A 90 5.15 -4.59 3.46
C LEU A 90 6.63 -5.02 3.36
N ASN A 91 6.95 -6.26 3.74
CA ASN A 91 8.30 -6.81 3.59
C ASN A 91 8.77 -6.83 2.12
N ALA A 92 7.90 -7.18 1.16
CA ALA A 92 8.21 -7.12 -0.28
C ALA A 92 8.63 -5.74 -0.74
N LEU A 93 7.89 -4.75 -0.25
CA LEU A 93 8.07 -3.35 -0.60
C LEU A 93 9.26 -2.72 0.13
N LYS A 94 9.96 -3.48 0.98
CA LYS A 94 10.97 -2.98 1.92
C LYS A 94 10.41 -1.87 2.81
N SER A 95 9.12 -1.96 3.09
CA SER A 95 8.35 -1.03 3.90
C SER A 95 7.99 -1.66 5.25
N ARG A 96 7.57 -0.84 6.20
CA ARG A 96 7.09 -1.30 7.51
C ARG A 96 5.93 -0.44 7.99
N LEU A 97 5.06 -1.04 8.79
CA LEU A 97 4.06 -0.28 9.53
C LEU A 97 4.76 0.40 10.73
N VAL A 98 4.47 1.68 10.94
CA VAL A 98 4.95 2.43 12.09
C VAL A 98 3.74 2.82 12.92
N ILE A 99 3.81 2.63 14.23
CA ILE A 99 2.81 3.15 15.15
C ILE A 99 3.14 4.61 15.39
N GLU A 100 2.26 5.49 14.92
CA GLU A 100 2.32 6.93 15.21
C GLU A 100 1.23 7.28 16.23
N ASP A 101 1.59 8.02 17.27
CA ASP A 101 0.62 8.55 18.22
C ASP A 101 -0.13 9.72 17.58
N THR A 102 -1.35 9.45 17.12
CA THR A 102 -2.19 10.47 16.47
C THR A 102 -2.75 11.53 17.44
N HIS A 103 -2.52 11.38 18.74
CA HIS A 103 -2.80 12.40 19.76
C HIS A 103 -1.56 13.25 20.09
N ALA A 104 -0.36 12.78 19.77
CA ALA A 104 0.87 13.54 19.93
C ALA A 104 1.02 14.55 18.78
N LYS A 105 0.54 15.77 18.98
CA LYS A 105 0.84 16.89 18.09
C LYS A 105 2.35 17.04 17.88
N HIS A 106 2.81 16.79 16.65
CA HIS A 106 3.90 17.49 15.97
C HIS A 106 5.16 17.80 16.82
N LEU A 107 5.88 16.78 17.29
CA LEU A 107 7.32 17.00 17.55
C LEU A 107 8.07 16.84 16.23
N SER A 108 8.32 17.98 15.57
CA SER A 108 9.29 18.04 14.48
C SER A 108 10.63 17.45 14.94
N PRO A 109 11.39 16.80 14.04
CA PRO A 109 12.73 16.35 14.36
C PRO A 109 13.55 17.55 14.81
N VAL A 110 14.11 17.48 16.01
CA VAL A 110 15.08 18.44 16.55
C VAL A 110 16.18 18.56 15.49
N LYS A 111 16.27 19.72 14.83
CA LYS A 111 17.42 20.04 13.97
C LYS A 111 18.66 19.88 14.84
N GLN A 112 19.52 18.93 14.47
CA GLN A 112 20.83 18.80 15.09
C GLN A 112 21.53 20.15 14.95
N ILE A 113 21.86 20.76 16.10
CA ILE A 113 22.69 21.96 16.16
C ILE A 113 24.08 21.49 15.69
N PRO A 114 24.67 22.08 14.64
CA PRO A 114 26.03 21.74 14.27
C PRO A 114 26.93 22.18 15.42
N THR A 115 27.65 21.23 16.01
CA THR A 115 28.72 21.52 16.96
C THR A 115 29.81 22.27 16.20
N SER A 116 29.85 23.60 16.34
CA SER A 116 30.98 24.40 15.86
C SER A 116 32.24 23.98 16.61
N GLN A 117 33.30 23.71 15.84
CA GLN A 117 34.67 23.61 16.35
C GLN A 117 35.23 24.98 16.70
#